data_AF-Q0ULW1-F1
#
_entry.id   AF-Q0ULW1-F1
#
_cell.length_a   1.000
_cell.length_b   1.000
_cell.length_c   1.000
_cell.angle_alpha   90.00
_cell.angle_beta   90.00
_cell.angle_gamma   90.00
#
_symmetry.space_group_name_H-M   'P 1'
#
loop_
_entity.id
_entity.type
_entity.pdbx_description
1 polymer ?
#
loop_
_entity_poly.entity_id
_entity_poly.type
_entity_poly.pdbx_seq_one_letter_code
_entity_poly.pdbx_strand_id
1 'polypeptide(L)'
;MTARHKAEPGIKHIRRVIVVTNNAIGRPKFGERPKNDLNIFFQIENVPTNDVTDDKPQGAESRRARVVQYEKSKDSDGAALKEKVIAGQVGLDILIRFTVVGDNLVVNSAPDALHQAYLAIGTSTLCAMKSTDRGAGIQQGDNRNPASAESIWSPSEKVKYRARAYKTYKWDEVGPVPHATDFVYQGWAQTMFDLAPNRFPDPVAWVFKRFKHWDPTSQAPLQDQTYRLYGGSGPVYRCTGAINQLAINTNDGIVLFQSAISPKVATRSNWDHEAAENELPQLRSRADFAFLEWWALRRRDVIPKTALFSCAISDITDLATHRLISRYILARGMFDMENWPAQNSVFNTNTPEGLALLGSPAAQPCVALLVQHKKDLGIKQIVSVTVFRSPTRRSEKNPNIWLIYPNMVFKIEDVPQQQILPDPSPNFIPPPRVVVPDPQAGLPPRPNPVAPQPVAPQPVIPGPSTPQPNARSADRMAAREDPAPAIAYHIKQERDGKRIGIESEFWGNKARLCGGEGWSRYRFIAAFGFRIMHAPYCDGDGATSVGWWVIFAGFKVCVDYSPMIVVWLLEVFFPVFGDTADG
;
A
#
# COMPACT_ATOMS: atom_id res chain seq x y z
N MET A 1 -11.39 -0.78 49.81
CA MET A 1 -12.16 -1.95 49.33
C MET A 1 -11.24 -2.91 48.58
N THR A 2 -10.29 -3.53 49.28
CA THR A 2 -9.21 -4.33 48.68
C THR A 2 -8.96 -5.53 49.58
N ALA A 3 -9.79 -6.56 49.44
CA ALA A 3 -9.54 -7.91 49.93
C ALA A 3 -10.71 -8.81 49.47
N ARG A 4 -10.58 -9.41 48.29
CA ARG A 4 -11.24 -10.67 47.85
C ARG A 4 -11.03 -10.85 46.35
N HIS A 5 -9.90 -11.47 46.00
CA HIS A 5 -9.71 -12.31 44.81
C HIS A 5 -8.30 -12.91 44.91
N LYS A 6 -8.15 -13.89 45.81
CA LYS A 6 -7.03 -14.84 45.79
C LYS A 6 -7.64 -16.23 45.64
N ALA A 7 -7.97 -16.56 44.39
CA ALA A 7 -8.13 -17.93 43.94
C ALA A 7 -7.12 -18.09 42.78
N GLU A 8 -5.93 -18.51 43.17
CA GLU A 8 -4.87 -19.23 42.45
C GLU A 8 -4.57 -18.89 40.98
N PRO A 9 -3.61 -18.00 40.71
CA PRO A 9 -2.58 -18.29 39.74
C PRO A 9 -1.48 -19.12 40.45
N GLY A 10 -1.28 -20.37 40.03
CA GLY A 10 -0.16 -21.20 40.49
C GLY A 10 1.20 -20.50 40.34
N ILE A 11 2.24 -20.99 41.02
CA ILE A 11 3.56 -20.36 41.03
C ILE A 11 4.05 -20.16 39.59
N LYS A 12 4.38 -18.92 39.24
CA LYS A 12 4.91 -18.54 37.93
C LYS A 12 6.35 -18.10 38.06
N HIS A 13 7.18 -18.40 37.07
CA HIS A 13 8.51 -17.80 36.95
C HIS A 13 8.57 -16.90 35.72
N ILE A 14 9.31 -15.80 35.84
CA ILE A 14 9.65 -14.94 34.72
C ILE A 14 10.81 -15.61 33.99
N ARG A 15 10.52 -16.22 32.84
CA ARG A 15 11.54 -16.88 32.03
C ARG A 15 12.42 -15.88 31.28
N ARG A 16 11.83 -14.78 30.84
CA ARG A 16 12.51 -13.77 30.02
C ARG A 16 11.97 -12.39 30.33
N VAL A 17 12.88 -11.44 30.51
CA VAL A 17 12.58 -10.01 30.54
C VAL A 17 13.06 -9.41 29.23
N ILE A 18 12.18 -8.70 28.53
CA ILE A 18 12.50 -8.05 27.27
C ILE A 18 12.32 -6.55 27.48
N VAL A 19 13.40 -5.81 27.27
CA VAL A 19 13.41 -4.35 27.44
C VAL A 19 13.46 -3.72 26.06
N VAL A 20 12.43 -2.96 25.72
CA VAL A 20 12.30 -2.25 24.44
C VAL A 20 12.27 -0.76 24.71
N THR A 21 13.31 -0.06 24.28
CA THR A 21 13.33 1.40 24.25
C THR A 21 12.75 1.86 22.94
N ASN A 22 11.64 2.60 22.97
CA ASN A 22 11.13 3.24 21.77
C ASN A 22 11.74 4.63 21.66
N ASN A 23 12.54 4.87 20.63
CA ASN A 23 12.93 6.22 20.27
C ASN A 23 11.73 6.86 19.60
N ALA A 24 11.13 7.88 20.23
CA ALA A 24 10.03 8.60 19.61
C ALA A 24 10.48 9.19 18.26
N ILE A 25 10.03 8.58 17.16
CA ILE A 25 10.27 9.06 15.78
C ILE A 25 9.23 10.15 15.50
N GLY A 26 9.39 11.28 16.17
CA GLY A 26 8.71 12.53 15.87
C GLY A 26 9.67 13.65 16.16
N ARG A 27 9.79 14.63 15.25
CA ARG A 27 10.57 15.85 15.57
C ARG A 27 9.96 16.44 16.84
N PRO A 28 10.66 16.48 17.98
CA PRO A 28 10.13 17.13 19.16
C PRO A 28 9.81 18.57 18.79
N LYS A 29 8.70 19.11 19.32
CA LYS A 29 8.44 20.54 19.16
C LYS A 29 9.62 21.31 19.75
N PHE A 30 9.90 22.50 19.22
CA PHE A 30 10.98 23.33 19.75
C PHE A 30 10.80 23.53 21.27
N GLY A 31 11.74 23.01 22.06
CA GLY A 31 11.71 23.01 23.53
C GLY A 31 11.28 21.70 24.22
N GLU A 32 10.73 20.71 23.50
CA GLU A 32 10.43 19.40 24.06
C GLU A 32 11.67 18.48 24.01
N ARG A 33 11.99 17.83 25.13
CA ARG A 33 12.99 16.77 25.14
C ARG A 33 12.38 15.51 24.51
N PRO A 34 13.11 14.79 23.64
CA PRO A 34 12.64 13.50 23.13
C PRO A 34 12.33 12.58 24.32
N LYS A 35 11.10 12.08 24.36
CA LYS A 35 10.70 11.08 25.36
C LYS A 35 11.14 9.73 24.84
N ASN A 36 12.07 9.11 25.57
CA ASN A 36 12.41 7.71 25.36
C ASN A 36 11.47 6.90 26.25
N ASP A 37 10.56 6.16 25.64
CA ASP A 37 9.67 5.28 26.39
C ASP A 37 10.38 3.94 26.59
N LEU A 38 10.54 3.55 27.85
CA LEU A 38 11.07 2.25 28.24
C LEU A 38 9.89 1.29 28.44
N ASN A 39 9.76 0.31 27.57
CA ASN A 39 8.76 -0.75 27.68
C ASN A 39 9.45 -2.02 28.17
N ILE A 40 8.92 -2.64 29.23
CA ILE A 40 9.44 -3.88 29.78
C ILE A 40 8.36 -4.95 29.65
N PHE A 41 8.67 -6.04 28.95
CA PHE A 41 7.80 -7.19 28.77
C PHE A 41 8.35 -8.38 29.55
N PHE A 42 7.45 -9.18 30.12
CA PHE A 42 7.79 -10.38 30.87
C PHE A 42 7.16 -11.60 30.18
N GLN A 43 7.99 -12.57 29.80
CA GLN A 43 7.51 -13.90 29.46
C GLN A 43 7.37 -14.70 30.75
N ILE A 44 6.13 -15.05 31.09
CA ILE A 44 5.78 -15.72 32.34
C ILE A 44 5.31 -17.13 32.01
N GLU A 45 5.92 -18.13 32.63
CA GLU A 45 5.56 -19.54 32.46
C GLU A 45 5.16 -20.16 33.80
N ASN A 46 4.34 -21.21 33.76
CA ASN A 46 4.07 -22.02 34.94
C ASN A 46 5.38 -22.66 35.41
N VAL A 47 5.64 -22.64 36.71
CA VAL A 47 6.68 -23.49 37.28
C VAL A 47 6.20 -24.94 37.13
N PRO A 48 7.01 -25.84 36.52
CA PRO A 48 6.69 -27.26 36.48
C PRO A 48 6.39 -27.75 37.89
N THR A 49 5.36 -28.58 38.05
CA THR A 49 4.91 -29.07 39.37
C THR A 49 6.03 -29.76 40.16
N ASN A 50 7.04 -30.28 39.46
CA ASN A 50 8.18 -31.00 40.02
C ASN A 50 9.23 -30.05 40.64
N ASP A 51 9.20 -28.76 40.28
CA ASP A 51 10.15 -27.74 40.74
C ASP A 51 9.58 -26.89 41.89
N VAL A 52 8.34 -27.18 42.32
CA VAL A 52 7.75 -26.57 43.51
C VAL A 52 8.24 -27.36 44.72
N THR A 53 9.27 -26.88 45.40
CA THR A 53 9.73 -27.50 46.66
C THR A 53 8.72 -27.21 47.77
N ASP A 54 8.34 -28.24 48.53
CA ASP A 54 7.46 -28.17 49.71
C ASP A 54 8.19 -27.55 50.93
N ASP A 55 8.91 -26.45 50.72
CA ASP A 55 9.62 -25.78 51.80
C ASP A 55 8.64 -24.97 52.64
N LYS A 56 8.32 -25.50 53.83
CA LYS A 56 7.64 -24.76 54.89
C LYS A 56 8.39 -23.43 55.14
N PRO A 57 7.68 -22.32 55.37
CA PRO A 57 8.32 -21.02 55.52
C PRO A 57 9.13 -20.98 56.82
N GLN A 58 10.44 -21.18 56.72
CA GLN A 58 11.38 -20.73 57.75
C GLN A 58 11.66 -19.25 57.51
N GLY A 59 11.27 -18.42 58.48
CA GLY A 59 11.77 -17.06 58.70
C GLY A 59 11.84 -16.14 57.48
N ALA A 60 10.82 -15.30 57.28
CA ALA A 60 10.87 -14.21 56.32
C ALA A 60 11.93 -13.15 56.70
N GLU A 61 13.20 -13.39 56.34
CA GLU A 61 14.16 -12.31 56.17
C GLU A 61 13.94 -11.66 54.80
N SER A 62 13.41 -10.44 54.82
CA SER A 62 13.30 -9.57 53.65
C SER A 62 14.69 -9.27 53.10
N ARG A 63 15.17 -10.07 52.14
CA ARG A 63 16.32 -9.72 51.31
C ARG A 63 15.91 -8.58 50.37
N ARG A 64 16.10 -7.35 50.83
CA ARG A 64 15.99 -6.14 50.00
C ARG A 64 17.12 -6.16 48.97
N ALA A 65 16.76 -6.16 47.69
CA ALA A 65 17.72 -5.95 46.61
C ALA A 65 18.31 -4.53 46.73
N ARG A 66 19.63 -4.43 46.91
CA ARG A 66 20.37 -3.16 46.82
C ARG A 66 20.59 -2.84 45.34
N VAL A 67 20.02 -1.74 44.86
CA VAL A 67 20.41 -1.12 43.60
C VAL A 67 21.63 -0.24 43.90
N VAL A 68 22.80 -0.59 43.34
CA VAL A 68 24.01 0.23 43.42
C VAL A 68 24.10 1.06 42.15
N GLN A 69 24.01 2.37 42.26
CA GLN A 69 24.15 3.31 41.15
C GLN A 69 25.61 3.79 41.11
N TYR A 70 26.29 3.63 39.97
CA TYR A 70 27.64 4.14 39.77
C TYR A 70 27.58 5.40 38.90
N GLU A 71 27.93 6.55 39.47
CA GLU A 71 28.20 7.75 38.68
C GLU A 71 29.70 7.86 38.40
N LYS A 72 30.03 7.95 37.11
CA LYS A 72 31.40 8.14 36.65
C LYS A 72 31.60 9.63 36.33
N SER A 73 32.06 10.39 37.33
CA SER A 73 32.54 11.76 37.13
C SER A 73 34.02 11.73 36.74
N LYS A 74 34.40 12.47 35.70
CA LYS A 74 35.81 12.72 35.34
C LYS A 74 36.25 14.00 36.03
N ASP A 75 37.06 13.88 37.08
CA ASP A 75 37.89 14.97 37.56
C ASP A 75 39.30 14.87 36.95
N SER A 76 39.91 16.03 36.71
CA SER A 76 41.11 16.21 35.87
C SER A 76 42.41 15.74 36.51
N ASP A 77 42.40 15.40 37.79
CA ASP A 77 43.61 15.11 38.55
C ASP A 77 43.52 13.72 39.17
N GLY A 78 44.35 12.80 38.66
CA GLY A 78 44.31 11.37 38.97
C GLY A 78 44.52 11.01 40.44
N ALA A 79 43.42 10.96 41.21
CA ALA A 79 43.39 10.40 42.55
C ALA A 79 42.13 9.52 42.77
N ALA A 80 42.29 8.52 43.64
CA ALA A 80 41.47 7.32 43.79
C ALA A 80 39.94 7.52 43.97
N LEU A 81 39.17 6.60 43.38
CA LEU A 81 37.71 6.43 43.58
C LEU A 81 37.40 6.25 45.07
N LYS A 82 36.70 7.22 45.67
CA LYS A 82 36.07 7.04 46.98
C LYS A 82 34.63 6.55 46.80
N GLU A 83 34.35 5.40 47.38
CA GLU A 83 33.01 4.83 47.49
C GLU A 83 32.19 5.70 48.46
N LYS A 84 31.14 6.37 47.95
CA LYS A 84 30.20 7.12 48.78
C LYS A 84 28.86 6.39 48.76
N VAL A 85 28.62 5.58 49.79
CA VAL A 85 27.32 4.94 50.02
C VAL A 85 26.36 6.00 50.55
N ILE A 86 25.45 6.50 49.71
CA ILE A 86 24.37 7.37 50.16
C ILE A 86 23.19 6.46 50.55
N ALA A 87 23.00 6.26 51.86
CA ALA A 87 21.80 5.65 52.40
C ALA A 87 20.68 6.71 52.43
N GLY A 88 19.98 6.88 51.31
CA GLY A 88 18.77 7.70 51.20
C GLY A 88 17.57 6.82 50.87
N GLN A 89 16.53 6.86 51.71
CA GLN A 89 15.25 6.24 51.44
C GLN A 89 14.51 7.06 50.38
N VAL A 90 14.83 6.82 49.10
CA VAL A 90 14.08 7.39 47.99
C VAL A 90 12.86 6.50 47.78
N GLY A 91 11.72 6.93 48.30
CA GLY A 91 10.40 6.43 47.90
C GLY A 91 10.15 6.85 46.45
N LEU A 92 10.74 6.13 45.51
CA LEU A 92 10.40 6.25 44.11
C LEU A 92 9.12 5.44 43.90
N ASP A 93 7.97 6.07 44.09
CA ASP A 93 6.70 5.57 43.55
C ASP A 93 6.80 5.64 42.02
N ILE A 94 7.43 4.61 41.43
CA ILE A 94 7.38 4.40 39.99
C ILE A 94 5.96 3.93 39.70
N LEU A 95 5.07 4.88 39.39
CA LEU A 95 3.83 4.58 38.72
C LEU A 95 4.16 4.08 37.30
N ILE A 96 4.46 2.78 37.18
CA ILE A 96 4.61 2.10 35.89
C ILE A 96 3.23 2.10 35.23
N ARG A 97 2.93 3.13 34.43
CA ARG A 97 1.83 3.05 33.47
C ARG A 97 2.26 2.12 32.36
N PHE A 98 1.80 0.88 32.43
CA PHE A 98 1.85 -0.06 31.31
C PHE A 98 1.01 0.52 30.17
N THR A 99 1.67 1.17 29.22
CA THR A 99 1.04 1.48 27.93
C THR A 99 1.44 0.35 27.01
N VAL A 100 0.60 -0.67 26.93
CA VAL A 100 0.89 -1.83 26.10
C VAL A 100 0.63 -1.47 24.64
N VAL A 101 1.64 -0.93 23.97
CA VAL A 101 1.56 -0.57 22.53
C VAL A 101 1.69 -1.83 21.65
N GLY A 102 1.99 -3.01 22.23
CA GLY A 102 2.19 -4.28 21.54
C GLY A 102 1.07 -5.32 21.63
N ASP A 103 -0.04 -5.05 22.34
CA ASP A 103 -1.06 -6.07 22.66
C ASP A 103 -1.78 -6.66 21.44
N ASN A 104 -1.72 -5.98 20.29
CA ASN A 104 -2.44 -6.44 19.12
C ASN A 104 -1.71 -7.54 18.34
N LEU A 105 -0.38 -7.62 18.30
CA LEU A 105 0.28 -8.60 17.42
C LEU A 105 0.13 -10.03 17.92
N VAL A 106 0.29 -10.27 19.23
CA VAL A 106 0.20 -11.61 19.82
C VAL A 106 -1.24 -12.14 19.75
N VAL A 107 -2.22 -11.32 20.15
CA VAL A 107 -3.64 -11.68 20.11
C VAL A 107 -4.12 -11.90 18.67
N ASN A 108 -3.57 -11.14 17.73
CA ASN A 108 -3.92 -11.28 16.32
C ASN A 108 -3.06 -12.32 15.58
N SER A 109 -2.21 -13.12 16.23
CA SER A 109 -1.48 -14.16 15.50
C SER A 109 -2.43 -15.19 14.85
N ALA A 110 -2.11 -15.64 13.63
CA ALA A 110 -2.90 -16.66 12.93
C ALA A 110 -2.80 -18.01 13.66
N PRO A 111 -3.94 -18.67 13.95
CA PRO A 111 -3.91 -20.03 14.47
C PRO A 111 -3.39 -21.00 13.41
N ASP A 112 -2.93 -22.18 13.83
CA ASP A 112 -2.35 -23.18 12.93
C ASP A 112 -3.31 -23.59 11.80
N ALA A 113 -4.60 -23.75 12.09
CA ALA A 113 -5.59 -24.09 11.06
C ALA A 113 -5.68 -23.03 9.95
N LEU A 114 -5.63 -21.74 10.31
CA LEU A 114 -5.63 -20.64 9.35
C LEU A 114 -4.33 -20.64 8.52
N HIS A 115 -3.19 -20.84 9.19
CA HIS A 115 -1.89 -20.98 8.53
C HIS A 115 -1.88 -22.13 7.52
N GLN A 116 -2.31 -23.33 7.92
CA GLN A 116 -2.33 -24.52 7.07
C GLN A 116 -3.28 -24.35 5.87
N ALA A 117 -4.44 -23.73 6.08
CA ALA A 117 -5.36 -23.44 4.98
C ALA A 117 -4.71 -22.54 3.93
N TYR A 118 -4.09 -21.44 4.35
CA TYR A 118 -3.43 -20.53 3.40
C TYR A 118 -2.12 -21.06 2.83
N LEU A 119 -1.39 -21.92 3.54
CA LEU A 119 -0.25 -22.66 3.01
C LEU A 119 -0.68 -23.57 1.85
N ALA A 120 -1.79 -24.30 2.01
CA ALA A 120 -2.33 -25.15 0.95
C ALA A 120 -2.79 -24.32 -0.27
N ILE A 121 -3.49 -23.21 -0.05
CA ILE A 121 -3.90 -22.28 -1.13
C ILE A 121 -2.67 -21.70 -1.83
N GLY A 122 -1.65 -21.28 -1.09
CA GLY A 122 -0.42 -20.73 -1.62
C GLY A 122 0.38 -21.73 -2.45
N THR A 123 0.42 -22.98 -2.00
CA THR A 123 1.07 -24.09 -2.72
C THR A 123 0.38 -24.33 -4.06
N SER A 124 -0.95 -24.46 -4.05
CA SER A 124 -1.75 -24.59 -5.28
C SER A 124 -1.58 -23.39 -6.22
N THR A 125 -1.55 -22.18 -5.65
CA THR A 125 -1.34 -20.93 -6.39
C THR A 125 0.02 -20.88 -7.08
N LEU A 126 1.09 -21.28 -6.40
CA LEU A 126 2.43 -21.31 -6.98
C LEU A 126 2.52 -22.34 -8.12
N CYS A 127 1.87 -23.50 -7.98
CA CYS A 127 1.74 -24.46 -9.07
C CYS A 127 1.02 -23.86 -10.28
N ALA A 128 -0.11 -23.18 -10.07
CA ALA A 128 -0.87 -22.54 -11.15
C ALA A 128 -0.06 -21.43 -11.85
N MET A 129 0.75 -20.68 -11.11
CA MET A 129 1.68 -19.69 -11.70
C MET A 129 2.73 -20.36 -12.59
N LYS A 130 3.25 -21.54 -12.22
CA LYS A 130 4.25 -22.30 -12.99
C LYS A 130 3.71 -23.15 -14.13
N SER A 131 2.41 -23.43 -14.15
CA SER A 131 1.77 -24.19 -15.23
C SER A 131 1.49 -23.33 -16.46
N THR A 132 1.22 -23.99 -17.60
CA THR A 132 0.60 -23.35 -18.76
C THR A 132 -0.78 -22.79 -18.40
N ASP A 133 -1.39 -22.00 -19.29
CA ASP A 133 -2.78 -21.54 -19.13
C ASP A 133 -3.77 -22.70 -18.94
N ARG A 134 -3.67 -23.73 -19.79
CA ARG A 134 -4.51 -24.93 -19.70
C ARG A 134 -4.26 -25.68 -18.41
N GLY A 135 -3.00 -25.89 -18.04
CA GLY A 135 -2.63 -26.59 -16.81
C GLY A 135 -3.14 -25.89 -15.56
N ALA A 136 -3.04 -24.55 -15.52
CA ALA A 136 -3.60 -23.74 -14.44
C ALA A 136 -5.14 -23.80 -14.42
N GLY A 137 -5.79 -23.78 -15.59
CA GLY A 137 -7.24 -23.94 -15.71
C GLY A 137 -7.73 -25.27 -15.15
N ILE A 138 -7.07 -26.37 -15.52
CA ILE A 138 -7.34 -27.71 -14.98
C ILE A 138 -7.18 -27.68 -13.46
N GLN A 139 -6.08 -27.16 -12.92
CA GLN A 139 -5.84 -27.07 -11.47
C GLN A 139 -6.89 -26.26 -10.71
N GLN A 140 -7.49 -25.24 -11.36
CA GLN A 140 -8.55 -24.41 -10.78
C GLN A 140 -9.95 -25.03 -10.91
N GLY A 141 -10.08 -26.16 -11.59
CA GLY A 141 -11.37 -26.79 -11.90
C GLY A 141 -12.19 -25.97 -12.89
N ASP A 142 -11.54 -25.33 -13.86
CA ASP A 142 -12.21 -24.64 -14.96
C ASP A 142 -12.92 -25.65 -15.87
N ASN A 143 -14.21 -25.43 -16.11
CA ASN A 143 -15.07 -26.36 -16.85
C ASN A 143 -15.16 -26.06 -18.36
N ARG A 144 -14.34 -25.13 -18.89
CA ARG A 144 -14.31 -24.86 -20.33
C ARG A 144 -13.65 -26.02 -21.09
N ASN A 145 -13.87 -26.08 -22.40
CA ASN A 145 -13.23 -27.07 -23.27
C ASN A 145 -12.51 -26.37 -24.45
N PRO A 146 -11.16 -26.27 -24.44
CA PRO A 146 -10.26 -26.74 -23.38
C PRO A 146 -10.38 -25.90 -22.09
N ALA A 147 -10.05 -26.51 -20.95
CA ALA A 147 -9.96 -25.80 -19.68
C ALA A 147 -8.88 -24.73 -19.76
N SER A 148 -9.10 -23.58 -19.13
CA SER A 148 -8.22 -22.42 -19.22
C SER A 148 -8.24 -21.64 -17.91
N ALA A 149 -7.12 -21.02 -17.54
CA ALA A 149 -7.08 -20.03 -16.47
C ALA A 149 -7.36 -18.61 -17.00
N GLU A 150 -7.40 -18.44 -18.32
CA GLU A 150 -7.50 -17.15 -18.98
C GLU A 150 -8.75 -16.40 -18.53
N SER A 151 -8.57 -15.15 -18.14
CA SER A 151 -9.67 -14.25 -17.84
C SER A 151 -10.51 -14.04 -19.10
N ILE A 152 -11.83 -13.97 -18.93
CA ILE A 152 -12.73 -13.52 -20.02
C ILE A 152 -12.44 -12.07 -20.44
N TRP A 153 -11.69 -11.32 -19.61
CA TRP A 153 -11.23 -9.95 -19.86
C TRP A 153 -9.88 -9.88 -20.60
N SER A 154 -9.59 -10.90 -21.40
CA SER A 154 -8.48 -10.89 -22.35
C SER A 154 -8.88 -10.10 -23.60
N PRO A 155 -8.25 -8.95 -23.89
CA PRO A 155 -8.62 -8.14 -25.03
C PRO A 155 -8.28 -8.89 -26.31
N SER A 156 -9.33 -9.24 -27.08
CA SER A 156 -9.21 -9.34 -28.53
C SER A 156 -8.57 -8.05 -29.07
N GLU A 157 -7.89 -8.08 -30.21
CA GLU A 157 -7.00 -7.02 -30.75
C GLU A 157 -7.59 -5.58 -30.88
N LYS A 158 -8.78 -5.29 -30.38
CA LYS A 158 -9.49 -4.01 -30.50
C LYS A 158 -9.25 -3.11 -29.28
N VAL A 159 -8.60 -1.96 -29.49
CA VAL A 159 -8.35 -0.91 -28.47
C VAL A 159 -9.63 -0.41 -27.78
N LYS A 160 -10.79 -0.46 -28.46
CA LYS A 160 -12.09 -0.07 -27.90
C LYS A 160 -12.62 -1.05 -26.82
N TYR A 161 -11.97 -2.18 -26.61
CA TYR A 161 -12.41 -3.22 -25.67
C TYR A 161 -12.48 -2.70 -24.22
N ARG A 162 -11.42 -2.02 -23.74
CA ARG A 162 -11.34 -1.46 -22.38
C ARG A 162 -12.49 -0.50 -22.07
N ALA A 163 -12.62 0.57 -22.86
CA ALA A 163 -13.66 1.58 -22.64
C ALA A 163 -15.08 0.99 -22.76
N ARG A 164 -15.26 0.02 -23.66
CA ARG A 164 -16.51 -0.73 -23.77
C ARG A 164 -16.77 -1.57 -22.52
N ALA A 165 -15.78 -2.29 -21.99
CA ALA A 165 -15.94 -3.11 -20.79
C ALA A 165 -16.39 -2.26 -19.60
N TYR A 166 -15.70 -1.15 -19.31
CA TYR A 166 -16.09 -0.25 -18.23
C TYR A 166 -17.50 0.31 -18.43
N LYS A 167 -17.83 0.80 -19.63
CA LYS A 167 -19.17 1.30 -19.94
C LYS A 167 -20.25 0.22 -19.86
N THR A 168 -19.96 -1.02 -20.29
CA THR A 168 -20.90 -2.16 -20.25
C THR A 168 -21.35 -2.45 -18.82
N TYR A 169 -20.41 -2.42 -17.90
CA TYR A 169 -20.61 -2.80 -16.50
C TYR A 169 -20.62 -1.58 -15.58
N LYS A 170 -21.02 -0.39 -16.07
CA LYS A 170 -21.18 0.86 -15.30
C LYS A 170 -20.03 1.14 -14.31
N TRP A 171 -18.79 0.98 -14.79
CA TRP A 171 -17.61 1.47 -14.10
C TRP A 171 -17.26 2.85 -14.63
N ASP A 172 -17.41 3.85 -13.78
CA ASP A 172 -17.03 5.23 -14.07
C ASP A 172 -15.58 5.45 -13.62
N GLU A 173 -14.71 5.79 -14.58
CA GLU A 173 -13.34 6.22 -14.29
C GLU A 173 -13.37 7.64 -13.72
N VAL A 174 -12.78 7.84 -12.55
CA VAL A 174 -12.68 9.13 -11.87
C VAL A 174 -11.23 9.48 -11.56
N GLY A 175 -10.98 10.74 -11.27
CA GLY A 175 -9.70 11.16 -10.73
C GLY A 175 -9.32 10.37 -9.47
N PRO A 176 -8.04 10.04 -9.28
CA PRO A 176 -7.59 9.42 -8.05
C PRO A 176 -7.85 10.36 -6.86
N VAL A 177 -8.01 9.82 -5.65
CA VAL A 177 -8.06 10.69 -4.45
C VAL A 177 -6.75 11.45 -4.29
N PRO A 178 -6.73 12.69 -3.75
CA PRO A 178 -5.49 13.49 -3.68
C PRO A 178 -4.32 12.77 -3.00
N HIS A 179 -4.59 11.98 -1.96
CA HIS A 179 -3.57 11.23 -1.25
C HIS A 179 -3.17 9.92 -1.96
N ALA A 180 -3.86 9.50 -3.03
CA ALA A 180 -3.50 8.34 -3.85
C ALA A 180 -2.15 8.52 -4.55
N THR A 181 -1.90 9.76 -4.98
CA THR A 181 -0.76 10.17 -5.78
C THR A 181 0.41 10.65 -4.92
N ASP A 182 0.19 10.85 -3.62
CA ASP A 182 1.21 11.28 -2.68
C ASP A 182 1.84 10.07 -1.99
N PHE A 183 2.88 9.50 -2.62
CA PHE A 183 3.62 8.39 -2.04
C PHE A 183 4.38 8.77 -0.76
N VAL A 184 4.63 10.05 -0.47
CA VAL A 184 5.23 10.46 0.81
C VAL A 184 4.19 10.31 1.91
N TYR A 185 2.97 10.82 1.69
CA TYR A 185 1.85 10.67 2.61
C TYR A 185 1.49 9.20 2.86
N GLN A 186 1.53 8.36 1.82
CA GLN A 186 1.30 6.93 1.95
C GLN A 186 2.50 6.15 2.52
N GLY A 187 3.68 6.77 2.60
CA GLY A 187 4.96 6.16 2.96
C GLY A 187 5.45 5.08 2.02
N TRP A 188 5.12 5.25 0.74
CA TRP A 188 5.66 4.48 -0.35
C TRP A 188 6.82 5.18 -1.05
N ALA A 189 7.16 6.43 -0.70
CA ALA A 189 8.18 7.19 -1.42
C ALA A 189 9.54 6.46 -1.52
N GLN A 190 10.08 5.97 -0.40
CA GLN A 190 11.33 5.21 -0.41
C GLN A 190 11.16 3.87 -1.13
N THR A 191 10.05 3.17 -0.91
CA THR A 191 9.75 1.90 -1.59
C THR A 191 9.71 2.07 -3.10
N MET A 192 9.07 3.13 -3.60
CA MET A 192 9.00 3.41 -5.02
C MET A 192 10.34 3.86 -5.58
N PHE A 193 11.14 4.61 -4.82
CA PHE A 193 12.52 4.90 -5.20
C PHE A 193 13.35 3.62 -5.37
N ASP A 194 13.29 2.70 -4.40
CA ASP A 194 14.11 1.48 -4.44
C ASP A 194 13.63 0.46 -5.48
N LEU A 195 12.31 0.38 -5.75
CA LEU A 195 11.75 -0.48 -6.79
C LEU A 195 11.93 0.09 -8.20
N ALA A 196 12.08 1.41 -8.33
CA ALA A 196 12.26 2.14 -9.58
C ALA A 196 13.48 3.10 -9.51
N PRO A 197 14.70 2.58 -9.24
CA PRO A 197 15.87 3.38 -8.86
C PRO A 197 16.32 4.36 -9.95
N ASN A 198 15.99 4.07 -11.21
CA ASN A 198 16.43 4.90 -12.33
C ASN A 198 15.55 6.13 -12.55
N ARG A 199 14.34 6.22 -11.97
CA ARG A 199 13.31 7.16 -12.48
C ARG A 199 12.33 7.72 -11.45
N PHE A 200 12.54 7.51 -10.14
CA PHE A 200 11.80 8.25 -9.11
C PHE A 200 12.50 9.58 -8.80
N PRO A 201 11.82 10.74 -8.76
CA PRO A 201 10.38 10.96 -8.71
C PRO A 201 9.86 11.56 -10.01
N ASP A 202 9.87 10.83 -11.13
CA ASP A 202 9.16 11.31 -12.32
C ASP A 202 7.65 11.00 -12.15
N PRO A 203 6.79 11.96 -11.75
CA PRO A 203 5.37 11.73 -11.64
C PRO A 203 4.74 11.34 -12.98
N VAL A 204 5.39 11.62 -14.11
CA VAL A 204 4.93 11.24 -15.45
C VAL A 204 5.03 9.73 -15.66
N ALA A 205 5.89 9.04 -14.90
CA ALA A 205 6.03 7.58 -14.97
C ALA A 205 4.88 6.82 -14.30
N TRP A 206 4.03 7.47 -13.50
CA TRP A 206 2.97 6.79 -12.75
C TRP A 206 1.59 7.14 -13.31
N VAL A 207 0.86 6.11 -13.73
CA VAL A 207 -0.52 6.22 -14.18
C VAL A 207 -1.44 5.75 -13.06
N PHE A 208 -2.16 6.70 -12.46
CA PHE A 208 -3.13 6.44 -11.40
C PHE A 208 -4.53 6.30 -11.98
N LYS A 209 -5.25 5.27 -11.54
CA LYS A 209 -6.60 4.96 -12.01
C LYS A 209 -7.51 4.66 -10.83
N ARG A 210 -8.70 5.26 -10.83
CA ARG A 210 -9.77 5.00 -9.86
C ARG A 210 -11.07 4.75 -10.62
N PHE A 211 -11.74 3.67 -10.26
CA PHE A 211 -13.02 3.26 -10.84
C PHE A 211 -14.06 3.17 -9.74
N LYS A 212 -15.26 3.67 -10.04
CA LYS A 212 -16.43 3.64 -9.16
C LYS A 212 -17.55 2.87 -9.87
N HIS A 213 -18.12 1.87 -9.21
CA HIS A 213 -19.26 1.12 -9.75
C HIS A 213 -20.58 1.81 -9.40
N TRP A 214 -20.66 3.08 -9.81
CA TRP A 214 -21.81 3.99 -9.77
C TRP A 214 -21.42 5.29 -10.47
N ASP A 215 -22.42 6.09 -10.86
CA ASP A 215 -22.22 7.43 -11.38
C ASP A 215 -21.98 8.44 -10.24
N PRO A 216 -20.76 8.97 -10.10
CA PRO A 216 -20.46 9.94 -9.05
C PRO A 216 -21.07 11.32 -9.30
N THR A 217 -21.58 11.59 -10.52
CA THR A 217 -22.18 12.87 -10.91
C THR A 217 -23.71 12.86 -10.80
N SER A 218 -24.30 11.66 -10.74
CA SER A 218 -25.74 11.50 -10.58
C SER A 218 -26.21 12.01 -9.22
N GLN A 219 -27.34 12.71 -9.22
CA GLN A 219 -28.03 13.14 -8.00
C GLN A 219 -28.85 12.01 -7.36
N ALA A 220 -29.10 10.92 -8.10
CA ALA A 220 -29.81 9.77 -7.57
C ALA A 220 -28.98 9.07 -6.49
N PRO A 221 -29.59 8.67 -5.36
CA PRO A 221 -28.88 7.92 -4.33
C PRO A 221 -28.33 6.62 -4.92
N LEU A 222 -27.20 6.14 -4.39
CA LEU A 222 -26.51 4.95 -4.89
C LEU A 222 -27.46 3.75 -5.04
N GLN A 223 -28.41 3.62 -4.10
CA GLN A 223 -29.42 2.58 -4.06
C GLN A 223 -30.31 2.54 -5.31
N ASP A 224 -30.53 3.68 -5.97
CA ASP A 224 -31.43 3.82 -7.12
C ASP A 224 -30.67 3.79 -8.45
N GLN A 225 -29.33 3.78 -8.40
CA GLN A 225 -28.52 3.74 -9.61
C GLN A 225 -28.47 2.33 -10.19
N THR A 226 -28.90 2.22 -11.45
CA THR A 226 -28.96 0.96 -12.17
C THR A 226 -28.31 1.07 -13.55
N TYR A 227 -27.98 -0.07 -14.17
CA TYR A 227 -27.45 -0.14 -15.52
C TYR A 227 -27.99 -1.36 -16.26
N ARG A 228 -27.93 -1.32 -17.59
CA ARG A 228 -28.25 -2.44 -18.47
C ARG A 228 -27.00 -2.81 -19.28
N LEU A 229 -26.81 -4.10 -19.51
CA LEU A 229 -25.78 -4.57 -20.44
C LEU A 229 -26.10 -4.09 -21.87
N TYR A 230 -25.08 -3.95 -22.72
CA TYR A 230 -25.24 -3.49 -24.11
C TYR A 230 -26.34 -4.28 -24.85
N GLY A 231 -27.26 -3.56 -25.48
CA GLY A 231 -28.42 -4.13 -26.20
C GLY A 231 -29.77 -3.69 -25.64
N GLY A 232 -29.81 -3.10 -24.43
CA GLY A 232 -31.01 -2.43 -23.87
C GLY A 232 -32.15 -3.36 -23.45
N SER A 233 -32.25 -4.56 -24.02
CA SER A 233 -33.26 -5.59 -23.72
C SER A 233 -32.89 -6.51 -22.56
N GLY A 234 -31.68 -6.41 -22.01
CA GLY A 234 -31.19 -7.28 -20.94
C GLY A 234 -31.71 -6.92 -19.54
N PRO A 235 -31.40 -7.77 -18.53
CA PRO A 235 -31.69 -7.49 -17.13
C PRO A 235 -31.14 -6.14 -16.68
N VAL A 236 -31.85 -5.52 -15.74
CA VAL A 236 -31.39 -4.33 -15.03
C VAL A 236 -30.53 -4.78 -13.86
N TYR A 237 -29.32 -4.25 -13.78
CA TYR A 237 -28.38 -4.50 -12.70
C TYR A 237 -28.29 -3.26 -11.81
N ARG A 238 -28.04 -3.46 -10.52
CA ARG A 238 -27.87 -2.39 -9.56
C ARG A 238 -26.39 -2.05 -9.38
N CYS A 239 -26.09 -0.76 -9.23
CA CYS A 239 -24.75 -0.31 -8.87
C CYS A 239 -24.40 -0.78 -7.46
N THR A 240 -23.16 -1.22 -7.26
CA THR A 240 -22.75 -1.84 -5.98
C THR A 240 -22.08 -0.85 -5.02
N GLY A 241 -21.61 0.30 -5.53
CA GLY A 241 -20.77 1.21 -4.75
C GLY A 241 -19.31 0.75 -4.61
N ALA A 242 -18.90 -0.25 -5.38
CA ALA A 242 -17.53 -0.76 -5.37
C ALA A 242 -16.52 0.27 -5.88
N ILE A 243 -15.31 0.21 -5.31
CA ILE A 243 -14.21 1.10 -5.67
C ILE A 243 -13.01 0.23 -6.03
N ASN A 244 -12.33 0.58 -7.12
CA ASN A 244 -11.05 0.00 -7.46
C ASN A 244 -10.05 1.12 -7.74
N GLN A 245 -8.94 1.14 -7.03
CA GLN A 245 -7.87 2.11 -7.23
C GLN A 245 -6.54 1.39 -7.38
N LEU A 246 -5.77 1.80 -8.38
CA LEU A 246 -4.46 1.26 -8.68
C LEU A 246 -3.54 2.32 -9.28
N ALA A 247 -2.25 2.08 -9.19
CA ALA A 247 -1.22 2.86 -9.86
C ALA A 247 -0.31 1.92 -10.65
N ILE A 248 0.09 2.33 -11.85
CA ILE A 248 1.01 1.57 -12.70
C ILE A 248 2.22 2.45 -12.99
N ASN A 249 3.42 1.95 -12.67
CA ASN A 249 4.65 2.57 -13.15
C ASN A 249 4.91 2.09 -14.58
N THR A 250 4.93 3.03 -15.52
CA THR A 250 5.06 2.74 -16.94
C THR A 250 6.49 2.36 -17.36
N ASN A 251 7.49 2.80 -16.60
CA ASN A 251 8.89 2.54 -16.91
C ASN A 251 9.36 1.20 -16.36
N ASP A 252 8.98 0.91 -15.11
CA ASP A 252 9.57 -0.18 -14.32
C ASP A 252 8.62 -1.37 -14.16
N GLY A 253 7.42 -1.33 -14.77
CA GLY A 253 6.51 -2.47 -14.77
C GLY A 253 6.06 -2.85 -13.37
N ILE A 254 5.67 -1.85 -12.56
CA ILE A 254 5.17 -2.03 -11.21
C ILE A 254 3.67 -1.77 -11.20
N VAL A 255 2.90 -2.70 -10.64
CA VAL A 255 1.47 -2.49 -10.37
C VAL A 255 1.27 -2.37 -8.86
N LEU A 256 0.79 -1.21 -8.41
CA LEU A 256 0.39 -0.99 -7.02
C LEU A 256 -1.14 -0.99 -6.93
N PHE A 257 -1.69 -2.00 -6.26
CA PHE A 257 -3.09 -1.98 -5.84
C PHE A 257 -3.23 -1.13 -4.58
N GLN A 258 -4.16 -0.19 -4.64
CA GLN A 258 -4.47 0.72 -3.54
C GLN A 258 -5.87 0.42 -2.98
N SER A 259 -6.47 1.43 -2.35
CA SER A 259 -7.82 1.38 -1.78
C SER A 259 -8.82 0.75 -2.74
N ALA A 260 -9.40 -0.38 -2.32
CA ALA A 260 -10.42 -1.06 -3.09
C ALA A 260 -11.46 -1.70 -2.19
N ILE A 261 -12.70 -1.66 -2.65
CA ILE A 261 -13.84 -2.34 -2.05
C ILE A 261 -14.44 -3.19 -3.17
N SER A 262 -14.40 -4.51 -3.03
CA SER A 262 -14.93 -5.41 -4.05
C SER A 262 -16.46 -5.25 -4.17
N PRO A 263 -17.05 -5.54 -5.35
CA PRO A 263 -18.51 -5.54 -5.52
C PRO A 263 -19.26 -6.29 -4.45
N LYS A 264 -18.85 -7.52 -4.13
CA LYS A 264 -19.49 -8.33 -3.09
C LYS A 264 -19.42 -7.70 -1.69
N VAL A 265 -18.33 -7.04 -1.34
CA VAL A 265 -18.19 -6.37 -0.03
C VAL A 265 -19.00 -5.08 0.00
N ALA A 266 -19.01 -4.32 -1.09
CA ALA A 266 -19.72 -3.06 -1.19
C ALA A 266 -21.24 -3.25 -1.04
N THR A 267 -21.81 -4.31 -1.64
CA THR A 267 -23.25 -4.58 -1.53
C THR A 267 -23.69 -4.84 -0.10
N ARG A 268 -22.87 -5.46 0.76
CA ARG A 268 -23.20 -5.66 2.19
C ARG A 268 -23.46 -4.36 2.96
N SER A 269 -22.88 -3.25 2.50
CA SER A 269 -23.05 -1.93 3.14
C SER A 269 -24.09 -1.07 2.43
N ASN A 270 -24.32 -1.30 1.13
CA ASN A 270 -25.11 -0.42 0.29
C ASN A 270 -26.48 -1.01 -0.08
N TRP A 271 -26.65 -2.33 0.02
CA TRP A 271 -27.87 -3.05 -0.29
C TRP A 271 -28.48 -3.64 0.98
N ASP A 272 -29.73 -4.05 0.89
CA ASP A 272 -30.54 -4.66 1.96
C ASP A 272 -30.34 -6.18 2.08
N HIS A 273 -29.54 -6.78 1.19
CA HIS A 273 -29.24 -8.21 1.17
C HIS A 273 -27.82 -8.48 0.67
N GLU A 274 -27.30 -9.69 0.90
CA GLU A 274 -26.05 -10.13 0.29
C GLU A 274 -26.28 -10.49 -1.17
N ALA A 275 -25.57 -9.79 -2.07
CA ALA A 275 -25.70 -10.00 -3.51
C ALA A 275 -25.31 -11.42 -3.92
N ALA A 276 -26.13 -12.03 -4.76
CA ALA A 276 -25.81 -13.26 -5.47
C ALA A 276 -24.76 -13.02 -6.56
N GLU A 277 -24.02 -14.06 -6.94
CA GLU A 277 -22.89 -13.94 -7.87
C GLU A 277 -23.32 -13.43 -9.27
N ASN A 278 -24.55 -13.75 -9.70
CA ASN A 278 -25.14 -13.31 -10.96
C ASN A 278 -25.68 -11.87 -10.92
N GLU A 279 -25.78 -11.24 -9.75
CA GLU A 279 -26.18 -9.83 -9.60
C GLU A 279 -24.98 -8.88 -9.66
N LEU A 280 -23.77 -9.41 -9.47
CA LEU A 280 -22.54 -8.64 -9.50
C LEU A 280 -22.06 -8.38 -10.93
N PRO A 281 -21.40 -7.23 -11.21
CA PRO A 281 -20.80 -7.00 -12.52
C PRO A 281 -19.79 -8.11 -12.83
N GLN A 282 -19.75 -8.55 -14.10
CA GLN A 282 -18.77 -9.58 -14.50
C GLN A 282 -17.34 -9.05 -14.41
N LEU A 283 -17.13 -7.77 -14.75
CA LEU A 283 -15.87 -7.08 -14.48
C LEU A 283 -15.82 -6.67 -13.01
N ARG A 284 -15.23 -7.53 -12.17
CA ARG A 284 -15.15 -7.33 -10.71
C ARG A 284 -13.81 -7.70 -10.08
N SER A 285 -12.95 -8.43 -10.79
CA SER A 285 -11.63 -8.79 -10.28
C SER A 285 -10.68 -7.60 -10.36
N ARG A 286 -9.95 -7.33 -9.28
CA ARG A 286 -8.93 -6.27 -9.27
C ARG A 286 -7.84 -6.51 -10.31
N ALA A 287 -7.47 -7.77 -10.51
CA ALA A 287 -6.50 -8.18 -11.51
C ALA A 287 -6.91 -7.76 -12.93
N ASP A 288 -8.19 -7.89 -13.28
CA ASP A 288 -8.68 -7.51 -14.62
C ASP A 288 -8.62 -5.99 -14.84
N PHE A 289 -8.89 -5.17 -13.82
CA PHE A 289 -8.67 -3.72 -13.93
C PHE A 289 -7.20 -3.39 -14.17
N ALA A 290 -6.31 -3.95 -13.36
CA ALA A 290 -4.87 -3.74 -13.53
C ALA A 290 -4.38 -4.19 -14.90
N PHE A 291 -4.86 -5.35 -15.36
CA PHE A 291 -4.49 -5.88 -16.67
C PHE A 291 -5.00 -5.02 -17.82
N LEU A 292 -6.27 -4.60 -17.81
CA LEU A 292 -6.82 -3.73 -18.86
C LEU A 292 -6.08 -2.39 -18.97
N GLU A 293 -5.68 -1.82 -17.83
CA GLU A 293 -4.86 -0.60 -17.80
C GLU A 293 -3.43 -0.85 -18.28
N TRP A 294 -2.77 -1.89 -17.76
CA TRP A 294 -1.42 -2.27 -18.18
C TRP A 294 -1.36 -2.57 -19.68
N TRP A 295 -2.32 -3.32 -20.22
CA TRP A 295 -2.41 -3.67 -21.63
C TRP A 295 -2.63 -2.43 -22.51
N ALA A 296 -3.47 -1.49 -22.07
CA ALA A 296 -3.70 -0.24 -22.79
C ALA A 296 -2.44 0.63 -22.85
N LEU A 297 -1.63 0.66 -21.79
CA LEU A 297 -0.36 1.37 -21.76
C LEU A 297 0.70 0.67 -22.62
N ARG A 298 0.80 -0.66 -22.54
CA ARG A 298 1.68 -1.47 -23.41
C ARG A 298 1.40 -1.22 -24.89
N ARG A 299 0.14 -1.15 -25.31
CA ARG A 299 -0.23 -0.92 -26.71
C ARG A 299 0.09 0.47 -27.26
N ARG A 300 0.34 1.42 -26.37
CA ARG A 300 0.81 2.76 -26.74
C ARG A 300 2.33 2.84 -26.73
N ASP A 301 3.01 1.69 -26.59
CA ASP A 301 4.45 1.57 -26.39
C ASP A 301 4.97 2.41 -25.19
N VAL A 302 4.09 2.64 -24.21
CA VAL A 302 4.41 3.37 -22.98
C VAL A 302 5.09 2.46 -21.96
N ILE A 303 4.81 1.15 -22.01
CA ILE A 303 5.42 0.11 -21.15
C ILE A 303 6.09 -0.93 -22.03
N PRO A 304 7.31 -1.40 -21.72
CA PRO A 304 7.93 -2.51 -22.42
C PRO A 304 7.05 -3.76 -22.37
N LYS A 305 7.02 -4.53 -23.47
CA LYS A 305 6.14 -5.70 -23.63
C LYS A 305 6.26 -6.76 -22.54
N THR A 306 7.39 -6.82 -21.84
CA THR A 306 7.71 -7.81 -20.79
C THR A 306 7.74 -7.21 -19.37
N ALA A 307 7.49 -5.91 -19.19
CA ALA A 307 7.72 -5.21 -17.93
C ALA A 307 6.56 -5.39 -16.93
N LEU A 308 6.58 -6.52 -16.23
CA LEU A 308 5.89 -6.69 -14.95
C LEU A 308 6.84 -7.42 -13.98
N PHE A 309 7.58 -6.65 -13.19
CA PHE A 309 8.63 -7.16 -12.29
C PHE A 309 8.21 -7.12 -10.82
N SER A 310 7.21 -6.31 -10.48
CA SER A 310 6.70 -6.22 -9.12
C SER A 310 5.21 -5.94 -9.10
N CYS A 311 4.55 -6.53 -8.13
CA CYS A 311 3.19 -6.21 -7.77
C CYS A 311 3.16 -5.81 -6.31
N ALA A 312 2.35 -4.83 -5.94
CA ALA A 312 2.31 -4.30 -4.59
C ALA A 312 0.87 -4.10 -4.13
N ILE A 313 0.65 -4.26 -2.84
CA ILE A 313 -0.64 -4.03 -2.17
C ILE A 313 -0.38 -3.04 -1.05
N SER A 314 -1.09 -1.92 -1.10
CA SER A 314 -1.06 -0.93 -0.04
C SER A 314 -2.24 -1.07 0.92
N ASP A 315 -2.00 -0.63 2.16
CA ASP A 315 -3.01 -0.47 3.19
C ASP A 315 -3.89 -1.71 3.38
N ILE A 316 -3.23 -2.85 3.63
CA ILE A 316 -3.92 -4.12 3.83
C ILE A 316 -4.83 -3.98 5.04
N THR A 317 -6.09 -4.40 4.89
CA THR A 317 -7.13 -4.38 5.93
C THR A 317 -7.79 -5.73 6.14
N ASP A 318 -7.40 -6.74 5.35
CA ASP A 318 -7.93 -8.10 5.48
C ASP A 318 -7.41 -8.76 6.77
N LEU A 319 -8.35 -9.21 7.60
CA LEU A 319 -8.03 -9.79 8.91
C LEU A 319 -7.19 -11.07 8.76
N ALA A 320 -7.48 -11.95 7.80
CA ALA A 320 -6.73 -13.18 7.63
C ALA A 320 -5.26 -12.89 7.27
N THR A 321 -5.01 -11.99 6.33
CA THR A 321 -3.66 -11.54 5.98
C THR A 321 -2.98 -10.88 7.19
N HIS A 322 -3.65 -10.01 7.95
CA HIS A 322 -3.08 -9.41 9.16
C HIS A 322 -2.63 -10.45 10.17
N ARG A 323 -3.44 -11.49 10.38
CA ARG A 323 -3.11 -12.55 11.32
C ARG A 323 -1.89 -13.37 10.87
N LEU A 324 -1.80 -13.66 9.57
CA LEU A 324 -0.64 -14.34 8.98
C LEU A 324 0.63 -13.51 9.12
N ILE A 325 0.57 -12.21 8.80
CA ILE A 325 1.70 -11.28 8.98
C ILE A 325 2.14 -11.28 10.45
N SER A 326 1.19 -11.11 11.38
CA SER A 326 1.47 -11.09 12.82
C SER A 326 2.20 -12.35 13.27
N ARG A 327 1.73 -13.52 12.82
CA ARG A 327 2.35 -14.82 13.11
C ARG A 327 3.82 -14.85 12.69
N TYR A 328 4.13 -14.42 11.47
CA TYR A 328 5.49 -14.56 10.94
C TYR A 328 6.46 -13.49 11.44
N ILE A 329 5.97 -12.27 11.71
CA ILE A 329 6.75 -11.22 12.36
C ILE A 329 7.17 -11.69 13.77
N LEU A 330 6.23 -12.21 14.56
CA LEU A 330 6.52 -12.76 15.88
C LEU A 330 7.45 -13.99 15.85
N ALA A 331 7.26 -14.90 14.88
CA ALA A 331 8.11 -16.07 14.72
C ALA A 331 9.58 -15.71 14.42
N ARG A 332 9.83 -14.53 13.85
CA ARG A 332 11.18 -13.97 13.64
C ARG A 332 11.71 -13.17 14.83
N GLY A 333 11.01 -13.17 15.97
CA GLY A 333 11.40 -12.41 17.17
C GLY A 333 11.22 -10.90 17.03
N MET A 334 10.45 -10.45 16.03
CA MET A 334 10.12 -9.03 15.86
C MET A 334 8.83 -8.70 16.61
N PHE A 335 8.78 -7.52 17.20
CA PHE A 335 7.62 -7.02 17.94
C PHE A 335 6.78 -6.01 17.14
N ASP A 336 7.24 -5.66 15.95
CA ASP A 336 6.58 -4.75 15.03
C ASP A 336 7.05 -5.05 13.60
N MET A 337 6.29 -4.59 12.61
CA MET A 337 6.73 -4.59 11.23
C MET A 337 7.83 -3.55 11.02
N GLU A 338 8.83 -3.89 10.23
CA GLU A 338 9.87 -2.95 9.85
C GLU A 338 9.35 -1.90 8.88
N ASN A 339 9.98 -0.72 8.90
CA ASN A 339 9.86 0.20 7.78
C ASN A 339 10.61 -0.38 6.57
N TRP A 340 10.22 0.05 5.37
CA TRP A 340 10.98 -0.27 4.16
C TRP A 340 12.48 0.11 4.32
N PRO A 341 13.45 -0.71 3.87
CA PRO A 341 13.33 -1.89 3.00
C PRO A 341 12.94 -3.21 3.67
N ALA A 342 12.70 -3.20 4.99
CA ALA A 342 12.18 -4.34 5.74
C ALA A 342 12.89 -5.68 5.47
N GLN A 343 14.23 -5.66 5.52
CA GLN A 343 15.08 -6.81 5.16
C GLN A 343 14.80 -8.06 6.02
N ASN A 344 14.37 -7.89 7.27
CA ASN A 344 14.01 -9.00 8.16
C ASN A 344 12.55 -9.47 7.97
N SER A 345 11.80 -8.85 7.07
CA SER A 345 10.40 -9.15 6.75
C SER A 345 10.20 -9.59 5.28
N VAL A 346 11.26 -10.14 4.68
CA VAL A 346 11.22 -10.80 3.35
C VAL A 346 10.94 -12.30 3.50
N PHE A 347 9.91 -12.79 2.84
CA PHE A 347 9.46 -14.19 2.88
C PHE A 347 9.53 -14.80 1.48
N ASN A 348 10.40 -15.79 1.29
CA ASN A 348 10.54 -16.47 0.00
C ASN A 348 9.39 -17.46 -0.21
N THR A 349 8.84 -17.55 -1.42
CA THR A 349 7.69 -18.43 -1.72
C THR A 349 8.05 -19.91 -1.84
N ASN A 350 9.31 -20.27 -1.56
CA ASN A 350 9.74 -21.66 -1.33
C ASN A 350 9.72 -22.05 0.15
N THR A 351 9.28 -21.15 1.04
CA THR A 351 9.10 -21.42 2.49
C THR A 351 7.61 -21.50 2.83
N PRO A 352 7.21 -22.22 3.90
CA PRO A 352 5.82 -22.28 4.34
C PRO A 352 5.20 -20.90 4.61
N GLU A 353 5.97 -19.97 5.17
CA GLU A 353 5.52 -18.61 5.49
C GLU A 353 5.23 -17.82 4.21
N GLY A 354 6.16 -17.85 3.26
CA GLY A 354 6.00 -17.17 1.97
C GLY A 354 4.85 -17.75 1.14
N LEU A 355 4.68 -19.08 1.13
CA LEU A 355 3.54 -19.74 0.50
C LEU A 355 2.21 -19.31 1.15
N ALA A 356 2.12 -19.30 2.47
CA ALA A 356 0.90 -18.88 3.14
C ALA A 356 0.57 -17.39 2.91
N LEU A 357 1.57 -16.50 2.86
CA LEU A 357 1.36 -15.10 2.47
C LEU A 357 0.90 -14.97 1.01
N LEU A 358 1.47 -15.76 0.10
CA LEU A 358 1.06 -15.85 -1.30
C LEU A 358 -0.39 -16.34 -1.45
N GLY A 359 -0.84 -17.27 -0.59
CA GLY A 359 -2.22 -17.74 -0.57
C GLY A 359 -3.22 -16.75 0.04
N SER A 360 -2.75 -15.73 0.77
CA SER A 360 -3.59 -14.83 1.54
C SER A 360 -4.52 -13.96 0.68
N PRO A 361 -5.65 -13.45 1.21
CA PRO A 361 -6.60 -12.64 0.43
C PRO A 361 -5.97 -11.37 -0.17
N ALA A 362 -5.00 -10.75 0.53
CA ALA A 362 -4.30 -9.58 0.03
C ALA A 362 -3.47 -9.86 -1.23
N ALA A 363 -2.91 -11.07 -1.38
CA ALA A 363 -2.07 -11.44 -2.53
C ALA A 363 -2.89 -11.75 -3.80
N GLN A 364 -4.19 -12.03 -3.65
CA GLN A 364 -5.06 -12.48 -4.74
C GLN A 364 -5.07 -11.57 -5.98
N PRO A 365 -5.06 -10.23 -5.89
CA PRO A 365 -4.98 -9.36 -7.07
C PRO A 365 -3.71 -9.57 -7.89
N CYS A 366 -2.56 -9.73 -7.22
CA CYS A 366 -1.28 -10.00 -7.89
C CYS A 366 -1.25 -11.41 -8.50
N VAL A 367 -1.72 -12.41 -7.73
CA VAL A 367 -1.80 -13.80 -8.18
C VAL A 367 -2.69 -13.95 -9.41
N ALA A 368 -3.93 -13.44 -9.33
CA ALA A 368 -4.89 -13.53 -10.42
C ALA A 368 -4.39 -12.80 -11.67
N LEU A 369 -3.69 -11.65 -11.50
CA LEU A 369 -3.08 -10.94 -12.63
C LEU A 369 -2.10 -11.84 -13.39
N LEU A 370 -1.22 -12.57 -12.69
CA LEU A 370 -0.23 -13.42 -13.33
C LEU A 370 -0.81 -14.73 -13.88
N VAL A 371 -1.78 -15.32 -13.17
CA VAL A 371 -2.36 -16.60 -13.56
C VAL A 371 -3.34 -16.45 -14.73
N GLN A 372 -4.18 -15.42 -14.72
CA GLN A 372 -5.28 -15.28 -15.68
C GLN A 372 -4.89 -14.57 -16.98
N HIS A 373 -3.70 -13.97 -17.04
CA HIS A 373 -3.26 -13.16 -18.18
C HIS A 373 -1.91 -13.64 -18.75
N LYS A 374 -1.62 -14.94 -18.61
CA LYS A 374 -0.37 -15.59 -19.06
C LYS A 374 -0.09 -15.39 -20.55
N LYS A 375 -1.13 -15.32 -21.37
CA LYS A 375 -1.00 -15.10 -22.82
C LYS A 375 -0.22 -13.82 -23.14
N ASP A 376 -0.49 -12.76 -22.39
CA ASP A 376 0.12 -11.45 -22.61
C ASP A 376 1.35 -11.21 -21.72
N LEU A 377 1.34 -11.74 -20.49
CA LEU A 377 2.41 -11.54 -19.50
C LEU A 377 3.53 -12.59 -19.60
N GLY A 378 3.28 -13.74 -20.24
CA GLY A 378 4.13 -14.93 -20.13
C GLY A 378 3.86 -15.69 -18.82
N ILE A 379 4.59 -16.79 -18.62
CA ILE A 379 4.48 -17.61 -17.41
C ILE A 379 5.42 -17.02 -16.36
N LYS A 380 4.84 -16.31 -15.40
CA LYS A 380 5.56 -15.64 -14.30
C LYS A 380 5.22 -16.27 -12.95
N GLN A 381 6.13 -16.11 -11.99
CA GLN A 381 5.96 -16.52 -10.60
C GLN A 381 6.32 -15.39 -9.64
N ILE A 382 5.74 -15.44 -8.44
CA ILE A 382 6.17 -14.62 -7.31
C ILE A 382 7.22 -15.41 -6.54
N VAL A 383 8.43 -14.87 -6.41
CA VAL A 383 9.56 -15.55 -5.73
C VAL A 383 9.72 -15.13 -4.27
N SER A 384 9.28 -13.92 -3.92
CA SER A 384 9.31 -13.43 -2.55
C SER A 384 8.25 -12.38 -2.28
N VAL A 385 7.94 -12.23 -0.99
CA VAL A 385 6.97 -11.28 -0.45
C VAL A 385 7.68 -10.46 0.63
N THR A 386 7.76 -9.15 0.44
CA THR A 386 8.30 -8.22 1.45
C THR A 386 7.13 -7.56 2.15
N VAL A 387 7.04 -7.73 3.47
CA VAL A 387 6.02 -7.08 4.32
C VAL A 387 6.65 -5.91 5.03
N PHE A 388 5.99 -4.75 5.03
CA PHE A 388 6.50 -3.58 5.73
C PHE A 388 5.38 -2.69 6.26
N ARG A 389 5.74 -1.83 7.20
CA ARG A 389 4.86 -0.90 7.88
C ARG A 389 4.58 0.35 7.03
N SER A 390 3.33 0.79 6.95
CA SER A 390 3.00 2.15 6.48
C SER A 390 3.29 3.21 7.55
N PRO A 391 3.45 4.50 7.18
CA PRO A 391 3.56 5.56 8.16
C PRO A 391 2.35 5.57 9.06
N THR A 392 2.60 5.87 10.33
CA THR A 392 1.54 6.05 11.31
C THR A 392 0.65 7.22 10.87
N ARG A 393 -0.61 6.94 10.57
CA ARG A 393 -1.60 7.95 10.18
C ARG A 393 -2.63 8.13 11.28
N ARG A 394 -3.16 9.33 11.46
CA ARG A 394 -4.33 9.52 12.34
C ARG A 394 -5.57 9.06 11.59
N SER A 395 -6.47 8.35 12.28
CA SER A 395 -7.77 8.03 11.72
C SER A 395 -8.55 9.31 11.48
N GLU A 396 -9.06 9.48 10.26
CA GLU A 396 -9.94 10.60 9.90
C GLU A 396 -11.23 10.58 10.71
N LYS A 397 -11.75 9.38 11.00
CA LYS A 397 -12.96 9.20 11.82
C LYS A 397 -12.71 9.44 13.31
N ASN A 398 -11.49 9.18 13.78
CA ASN A 398 -11.13 9.37 15.18
C ASN A 398 -9.65 9.81 15.30
N PRO A 399 -9.36 11.11 15.43
CA PRO A 399 -7.99 11.62 15.41
C PRO A 399 -7.13 11.15 16.59
N ASN A 400 -7.72 10.46 17.58
CA ASN A 400 -7.01 9.84 18.70
C ASN A 400 -6.54 8.40 18.39
N ILE A 401 -6.99 7.81 17.29
CA ILE A 401 -6.56 6.48 16.84
C ILE A 401 -5.47 6.64 15.79
N TRP A 402 -4.31 6.08 16.09
CA TRP A 402 -3.23 5.93 15.14
C TRP A 402 -3.40 4.62 14.37
N LEU A 403 -3.44 4.71 13.05
CA LEU A 403 -3.60 3.61 12.14
C LEU A 403 -2.24 3.28 11.53
N ILE A 404 -1.92 2.00 11.56
CA ILE A 404 -0.75 1.42 10.93
C ILE A 404 -1.28 0.28 10.08
N TYR A 405 -1.11 0.39 8.78
CA TYR A 405 -1.49 -0.66 7.86
C TYR A 405 -0.24 -1.39 7.33
N PRO A 406 -0.27 -2.73 7.26
CA PRO A 406 0.75 -3.47 6.53
C PRO A 406 0.66 -3.19 5.03
N ASN A 407 1.83 -3.19 4.40
CA ASN A 407 2.00 -3.17 2.96
C ASN A 407 2.73 -4.46 2.53
N MET A 408 2.49 -4.89 1.30
CA MET A 408 3.18 -6.05 0.71
C MET A 408 3.72 -5.70 -0.68
N VAL A 409 4.97 -6.08 -0.94
CA VAL A 409 5.57 -6.07 -2.28
C VAL A 409 5.92 -7.50 -2.67
N PHE A 410 5.45 -7.90 -3.84
CA PHE A 410 5.65 -9.21 -4.44
C PHE A 410 6.68 -9.08 -5.56
N LYS A 411 7.83 -9.74 -5.40
CA LYS A 411 8.86 -9.81 -6.44
C LYS A 411 8.45 -10.86 -7.48
N ILE A 412 8.40 -10.45 -8.74
CA ILE A 412 7.94 -11.28 -9.86
C ILE A 412 9.13 -11.61 -10.76
N GLU A 413 9.22 -12.88 -11.15
CA GLU A 413 10.22 -13.37 -12.10
C GLU A 413 9.54 -14.24 -13.16
N ASP A 414 10.15 -14.34 -14.34
CA ASP A 414 9.74 -15.35 -15.33
C ASP A 414 10.03 -16.75 -14.76
N VAL A 415 9.15 -17.70 -15.07
CA VAL A 415 9.40 -19.10 -14.72
C VAL A 415 10.43 -19.65 -15.71
N PRO A 416 11.60 -20.15 -15.26
CA PRO A 416 12.56 -20.77 -16.16
C PRO A 416 11.92 -21.89 -16.96
N GLN A 417 12.28 -22.05 -18.24
CA GLN A 417 11.61 -22.99 -19.15
C GLN A 417 11.56 -24.43 -18.60
N GLN A 418 12.60 -24.85 -17.87
CA GLN A 418 12.72 -26.17 -17.26
C GLN A 418 11.87 -26.34 -15.98
N GLN A 419 11.37 -25.24 -15.42
CA GLN A 419 10.49 -25.21 -14.24
C GLN A 419 9.01 -25.05 -14.60
N ILE A 420 8.69 -24.83 -15.87
CA ILE A 420 7.31 -24.78 -16.34
C ILE A 420 6.70 -26.17 -16.17
N LEU A 421 5.62 -26.25 -15.41
CA LEU A 421 4.94 -27.51 -15.15
C LEU A 421 4.13 -27.90 -16.41
N PRO A 422 4.24 -29.17 -16.87
CA PRO A 422 3.40 -29.66 -17.96
C PRO A 422 1.93 -29.64 -17.54
N ASP A 423 1.04 -29.70 -18.54
CA ASP A 423 -0.38 -29.86 -18.28
C ASP A 423 -0.62 -31.13 -17.45
N PRO A 424 -1.50 -31.09 -16.43
CA PRO A 424 -1.91 -32.28 -15.72
C PRO A 424 -2.49 -33.33 -16.67
N SER A 425 -2.44 -34.61 -16.28
CA SER A 425 -3.05 -35.67 -17.07
C SER A 425 -4.56 -35.40 -17.27
N PRO A 426 -5.18 -35.91 -18.36
CA PRO A 426 -6.62 -35.72 -18.59
C PRO A 426 -7.53 -36.22 -17.46
N ASN A 427 -7.04 -37.15 -16.63
CA ASN A 427 -7.75 -37.71 -15.48
C ASN A 427 -7.38 -37.03 -14.15
N PHE A 428 -6.66 -35.91 -14.19
CA PHE A 428 -6.31 -35.15 -13.00
C PHE A 428 -7.58 -34.58 -12.36
N ILE A 429 -7.80 -34.93 -11.10
CA ILE A 429 -8.87 -34.36 -10.28
C ILE A 429 -8.24 -33.27 -9.43
N PRO A 430 -8.67 -32.00 -9.58
CA PRO A 430 -8.17 -30.91 -8.74
C PRO A 430 -8.40 -31.21 -7.27
N PRO A 431 -7.47 -30.83 -6.39
CA PRO A 431 -7.69 -30.97 -4.96
C PRO A 431 -8.98 -30.21 -4.58
N PRO A 432 -9.76 -30.72 -3.62
CA PRO A 432 -10.95 -30.04 -3.15
C PRO A 432 -10.60 -28.63 -2.69
N ARG A 433 -11.52 -27.68 -2.90
CA ARG A 433 -11.32 -26.31 -2.42
C ARG A 433 -11.07 -26.32 -0.92
N VAL A 434 -9.95 -25.70 -0.53
CA VAL A 434 -9.57 -25.60 0.87
C VAL A 434 -10.62 -24.78 1.61
N VAL A 435 -11.22 -25.37 2.64
CA VAL A 435 -12.14 -24.66 3.54
C VAL A 435 -11.29 -23.80 4.47
N VAL A 436 -11.38 -22.48 4.30
CA VAL A 436 -10.66 -21.52 5.16
C VAL A 436 -11.45 -21.38 6.45
N PRO A 437 -10.84 -21.61 7.63
CA PRO A 437 -11.51 -21.36 8.90
C PRO A 437 -11.82 -19.87 9.04
N ASP A 438 -12.92 -19.54 9.72
CA ASP A 438 -13.28 -18.15 9.98
C ASP A 438 -12.10 -17.42 10.65
N PRO A 439 -11.55 -16.36 10.06
CA PRO A 439 -10.45 -15.59 10.66
C PRO A 439 -10.82 -14.97 12.02
N GLN A 440 -12.10 -14.89 12.37
CA GLN A 440 -12.58 -14.45 13.68
C GLN A 440 -12.67 -15.59 14.70
N ALA A 441 -12.58 -16.86 14.28
CA ALA A 441 -12.60 -17.99 15.20
C ALA A 441 -11.48 -17.87 16.25
N GLY A 442 -11.85 -18.03 17.52
CA GLY A 442 -10.95 -17.91 18.67
C GLY A 442 -10.66 -16.48 19.13
N LEU A 443 -11.16 -15.44 18.45
CA LEU A 443 -11.18 -14.10 19.03
C LEU A 443 -12.32 -14.02 20.06
N PRO A 444 -12.15 -13.28 21.17
CA PRO A 444 -13.26 -13.02 22.08
C PRO A 444 -14.41 -12.38 21.26
N PRO A 445 -15.67 -12.79 21.50
CA PRO A 445 -16.81 -12.22 20.80
C PRO A 445 -16.75 -10.70 20.95
N ARG A 446 -16.90 -9.98 19.83
CA ARG A 446 -17.04 -8.52 19.92
C ARG A 446 -18.19 -8.24 20.88
N PRO A 447 -18.03 -7.31 21.83
CA PRO A 447 -19.15 -6.89 22.66
C PRO A 447 -20.31 -6.57 21.73
N ASN A 448 -21.48 -7.19 21.96
CA ASN A 448 -22.66 -6.85 21.20
C ASN A 448 -22.79 -5.32 21.22
N PRO A 449 -23.07 -4.67 20.07
CA PRO A 449 -23.35 -3.24 20.05
C PRO A 449 -24.37 -3.01 21.15
N VAL A 450 -24.02 -2.18 22.16
CA VAL A 450 -24.93 -1.91 23.28
C VAL A 450 -26.21 -1.42 22.62
N ALA A 451 -27.28 -2.20 22.73
CA ALA A 451 -28.57 -1.83 22.17
C ALA A 451 -28.85 -0.41 22.66
N PRO A 452 -29.21 0.54 21.79
CA PRO A 452 -29.44 1.91 22.21
C PRO A 452 -30.40 1.86 23.38
N GLN A 453 -29.91 2.26 24.56
CA GLN A 453 -30.75 2.27 25.75
C GLN A 453 -31.97 3.11 25.41
N PRO A 454 -33.20 2.64 25.71
CA PRO A 454 -34.39 3.45 25.50
C PRO A 454 -34.14 4.78 26.18
N VAL A 455 -34.07 5.85 25.38
CA VAL A 455 -33.86 7.19 25.88
C VAL A 455 -35.05 7.45 26.79
N ALA A 456 -34.80 7.54 28.10
CA ALA A 456 -35.84 7.86 29.05
C ALA A 456 -36.55 9.14 28.57
N PRO A 457 -37.89 9.18 28.56
CA PRO A 457 -38.63 10.35 28.08
C PRO A 457 -38.11 11.58 28.83
N GLN A 458 -37.46 12.48 28.09
CA GLN A 458 -37.01 13.75 28.63
C GLN A 458 -38.26 14.49 29.14
N PRO A 459 -38.22 15.06 30.36
CA PRO A 459 -39.33 15.85 30.87
C PRO A 459 -39.64 16.98 29.87
N VAL A 460 -40.90 17.03 29.46
CA VAL A 460 -41.42 18.04 28.52
C VAL A 460 -41.31 19.40 29.20
N ILE A 461 -40.28 20.17 28.86
CA ILE A 461 -40.20 21.59 29.22
C ILE A 461 -41.08 22.35 28.23
N PRO A 462 -42.14 23.07 28.66
CA PRO A 462 -42.95 23.89 27.77
C PRO A 462 -42.11 25.08 27.27
N GLY A 463 -41.67 25.01 26.02
CA GLY A 463 -41.01 26.11 25.31
C GLY A 463 -41.92 26.71 24.23
N PRO A 464 -41.76 28.01 23.90
CA PRO A 464 -42.72 28.77 23.10
C PRO A 464 -42.85 28.26 21.66
N SER A 465 -44.08 28.28 21.18
CA SER A 465 -44.50 27.87 19.85
C SER A 465 -43.91 28.75 18.75
N THR A 466 -42.91 28.22 18.05
CA THR A 466 -42.53 28.67 16.71
C THR A 466 -42.64 27.50 15.73
N PRO A 467 -43.14 27.71 14.49
CA PRO A 467 -43.33 26.63 13.53
C PRO A 467 -41.98 26.10 13.05
N GLN A 468 -41.66 24.85 13.36
CA GLN A 468 -40.51 24.15 12.77
C GLN A 468 -40.86 23.62 11.37
N PRO A 469 -40.01 23.82 10.35
CA PRO A 469 -40.13 23.12 9.08
C PRO A 469 -39.72 21.65 9.21
N ASN A 470 -40.52 20.80 8.58
CA ASN A 470 -40.39 19.37 8.29
C ASN A 470 -39.06 18.67 8.63
N ALA A 471 -39.23 17.53 9.33
CA ALA A 471 -38.22 16.55 9.68
C ALA A 471 -37.31 16.16 8.49
N ARG A 472 -36.00 16.27 8.70
CA ARG A 472 -34.98 15.75 7.79
C ARG A 472 -34.84 14.23 7.98
N SER A 473 -35.02 13.50 6.88
CA SER A 473 -34.72 12.08 6.72
C SER A 473 -33.22 11.77 6.93
N ALA A 474 -32.93 10.52 7.25
CA ALA A 474 -31.62 9.95 7.54
C ALA A 474 -30.71 9.78 6.29
N ASP A 475 -30.55 10.80 5.47
CA ASP A 475 -29.80 10.76 4.19
C ASP A 475 -28.34 11.26 4.26
N ARG A 476 -27.65 11.14 5.41
CA ARG A 476 -26.29 11.70 5.59
C ARG A 476 -25.20 10.70 5.97
N MET A 477 -25.16 9.55 5.29
CA MET A 477 -23.98 8.66 5.29
C MET A 477 -23.37 8.41 3.91
N ALA A 478 -23.63 9.27 2.92
CA ALA A 478 -22.70 9.40 1.79
C ALA A 478 -21.52 10.26 2.23
N ALA A 479 -20.31 9.70 2.21
CA ALA A 479 -19.08 10.41 2.49
C ALA A 479 -18.97 11.64 1.58
N ARG A 480 -19.11 12.84 2.16
CA ARG A 480 -18.68 14.08 1.52
C ARG A 480 -17.16 14.04 1.44
N GLU A 481 -16.63 13.72 0.26
CA GLU A 481 -15.29 14.15 -0.12
C GLU A 481 -15.41 15.68 -0.35
N ASP A 482 -15.13 16.49 0.67
CA ASP A 482 -15.07 17.95 0.50
C ASP A 482 -13.92 18.29 -0.49
N PRO A 483 -14.13 19.18 -1.48
CA PRO A 483 -13.05 19.62 -2.35
C PRO A 483 -11.99 20.34 -1.52
N ALA A 484 -10.72 19.96 -1.68
CA ALA A 484 -9.59 20.61 -1.01
C ALA A 484 -9.57 22.12 -1.34
N PRO A 485 -9.27 23.00 -0.37
CA PRO A 485 -9.12 24.41 -0.65
C PRO A 485 -7.96 24.63 -1.63
N ALA A 486 -8.20 25.44 -2.66
CA ALA A 486 -7.17 25.86 -3.60
C ALA A 486 -6.05 26.60 -2.84
N ILE A 487 -4.85 26.02 -2.80
CA ILE A 487 -3.66 26.70 -2.30
C ILE A 487 -3.18 27.64 -3.42
N ALA A 488 -3.59 28.91 -3.33
CA ALA A 488 -3.06 29.97 -4.17
C ALA A 488 -1.67 30.37 -3.66
N TYR A 489 -0.63 30.14 -4.46
CA TYR A 489 0.69 30.70 -4.19
C TYR A 489 0.72 32.16 -4.66
N HIS A 490 0.73 33.10 -3.71
CA HIS A 490 1.07 34.49 -4.01
C HIS A 490 2.59 34.62 -4.20
N ILE A 491 3.04 34.69 -5.45
CA ILE A 491 4.41 35.12 -5.76
C ILE A 491 4.44 36.64 -5.67
N LYS A 492 5.05 37.19 -4.62
CA LYS A 492 5.44 38.61 -4.59
C LYS A 492 6.70 38.76 -5.43
N GLN A 493 6.59 39.53 -6.51
CA GLN A 493 7.72 39.94 -7.32
C GLN A 493 8.43 41.10 -6.62
N GLU A 494 9.63 40.86 -6.07
CA GLU A 494 10.50 41.94 -5.61
C GLU A 494 11.30 42.49 -6.81
N ARG A 495 11.12 43.79 -7.07
CA ARG A 495 12.07 44.60 -7.84
C ARG A 495 13.32 44.73 -6.99
N ASP A 496 14.37 44.01 -7.36
CA ASP A 496 15.72 44.54 -7.51
C ASP A 496 16.67 43.37 -7.83
N GLY A 497 17.24 43.40 -9.03
CA GLY A 497 17.97 42.29 -9.64
C GLY A 497 19.19 41.79 -8.85
N LYS A 498 18.96 40.83 -7.93
CA LYS A 498 20.00 39.98 -7.34
C LYS A 498 19.58 38.50 -7.38
N ARG A 499 20.56 37.67 -7.73
CA ARG A 499 20.50 36.23 -7.96
C ARG A 499 19.82 35.47 -6.81
N ILE A 500 18.90 34.58 -7.15
CA ILE A 500 18.42 33.51 -6.26
C ILE A 500 19.27 32.27 -6.56
N GLY A 501 20.22 31.98 -5.67
CA GLY A 501 20.86 30.66 -5.60
C GLY A 501 20.18 29.86 -4.49
N ILE A 502 19.70 28.66 -4.80
CA ILE A 502 19.26 27.70 -3.78
C ILE A 502 20.49 26.86 -3.41
N GLU A 503 21.17 27.23 -2.34
CA GLU A 503 22.13 26.36 -1.66
C GLU A 503 21.39 25.60 -0.55
N SER A 504 21.42 24.27 -0.60
CA SER A 504 21.02 23.41 0.51
C SER A 504 22.26 22.98 1.29
N GLU A 505 22.48 23.60 2.46
CA GLU A 505 23.52 23.14 3.39
C GLU A 505 23.03 21.92 4.19
N PHE A 506 23.69 20.78 3.98
CA PHE A 506 23.63 19.62 4.87
C PHE A 506 24.63 19.79 6.02
N TRP A 507 24.14 19.84 7.26
CA TRP A 507 24.99 19.74 8.45
C TRP A 507 25.21 18.27 8.82
N GLY A 508 26.37 17.74 8.45
CA GLY A 508 26.89 16.45 8.92
C GLY A 508 28.16 16.65 9.76
N ASN A 509 28.23 15.97 10.90
CA ASN A 509 29.35 16.02 11.84
C ASN A 509 30.69 15.67 11.17
N LYS A 510 31.69 16.56 11.31
CA LYS A 510 33.07 16.35 10.88
C LYS A 510 33.78 15.30 11.74
N ALA A 511 34.10 14.15 11.13
CA ALA A 511 35.24 13.35 11.54
C ALA A 511 36.51 13.90 10.84
N ARG A 512 37.55 14.17 11.64
CA ARG A 512 38.86 14.65 11.21
C ARG A 512 39.73 13.44 10.88
N LEU A 513 40.25 13.35 9.66
CA LEU A 513 41.46 12.58 9.36
C LEU A 513 42.35 13.41 8.42
N CYS A 514 43.61 13.52 8.81
CA CYS A 514 44.69 14.19 8.08
C CYS A 514 45.34 13.23 7.08
N GLY A 515 45.79 13.79 5.96
CA GLY A 515 46.95 13.29 5.20
C GLY A 515 46.65 12.71 3.81
N GLY A 516 47.40 13.18 2.82
CA GLY A 516 47.66 12.44 1.58
C GLY A 516 47.24 13.16 0.29
N GLU A 517 48.25 13.52 -0.50
CA GLU A 517 48.21 14.30 -1.73
C GLU A 517 47.59 13.54 -2.94
N GLY A 518 47.00 14.28 -3.88
CA GLY A 518 47.05 13.90 -5.31
C GLY A 518 45.77 14.10 -6.15
N TRP A 519 45.85 15.06 -7.10
CA TRP A 519 45.27 15.12 -8.47
C TRP A 519 43.85 14.52 -8.69
N SER A 520 42.81 15.21 -9.17
CA SER A 520 42.71 16.05 -10.39
C SER A 520 41.35 16.79 -10.35
N ARG A 521 41.30 18.06 -10.77
CA ARG A 521 40.04 18.84 -10.89
C ARG A 521 39.55 18.84 -12.33
N TYR A 522 38.32 18.37 -12.57
CA TYR A 522 37.47 18.89 -13.63
C TYR A 522 36.23 19.53 -12.97
N ARG A 523 36.15 20.86 -13.03
CA ARG A 523 34.91 21.61 -12.79
C ARG A 523 34.35 21.99 -14.15
N PHE A 524 33.19 21.45 -14.52
CA PHE A 524 32.35 22.10 -15.51
C PHE A 524 31.52 23.17 -14.79
N ILE A 525 31.84 24.43 -15.05
CA ILE A 525 30.98 25.58 -14.74
C ILE A 525 30.31 25.94 -16.06
N ALA A 526 29.04 25.60 -16.23
CA ALA A 526 28.23 26.17 -17.30
C ALA A 526 27.64 27.49 -16.78
N ALA A 527 28.29 28.60 -17.13
CA ALA A 527 27.74 29.94 -16.97
C ALA A 527 27.07 30.34 -18.30
N PHE A 528 25.74 30.45 -18.33
CA PHE A 528 25.04 31.06 -19.45
C PHE A 528 25.01 32.58 -19.23
N GLY A 529 25.87 33.30 -19.95
CA GLY A 529 25.79 34.75 -20.11
C GLY A 529 25.18 35.08 -21.48
N PHE A 530 24.09 35.85 -21.50
CA PHE A 530 23.59 36.44 -22.74
C PHE A 530 24.39 37.71 -23.03
N ARG A 531 25.04 37.77 -24.20
CA ARG A 531 25.71 38.95 -24.71
C ARG A 531 24.86 39.51 -25.86
N ILE A 532 24.25 40.68 -25.64
CA ILE A 532 23.63 41.43 -26.72
C ILE A 532 24.74 42.24 -27.40
N MET A 533 25.02 41.97 -28.67
CA MET A 533 25.89 42.82 -29.48
C MET A 533 25.02 43.69 -30.40
N HIS A 534 25.19 45.01 -30.28
CA HIS A 534 24.70 45.97 -31.26
C HIS A 534 25.78 46.18 -32.33
N ALA A 535 25.39 46.15 -33.60
CA ALA A 535 26.16 46.70 -34.71
C ALA A 535 25.22 47.45 -35.68
N PRO A 536 25.68 48.53 -36.32
CA PRO A 536 24.82 49.56 -36.90
C PRO A 536 24.37 49.29 -38.34
N TYR A 537 23.31 50.04 -38.67
CA TYR A 537 22.49 50.10 -39.88
C TYR A 537 23.18 50.80 -41.07
N CYS A 538 22.79 50.47 -42.31
CA CYS A 538 22.71 51.40 -43.47
C CYS A 538 21.83 50.84 -44.61
N ASP A 539 20.78 51.62 -44.90
CA ASP A 539 20.05 51.93 -46.15
C ASP A 539 19.33 50.91 -47.04
N GLY A 540 18.10 51.29 -47.41
CA GLY A 540 17.42 50.92 -48.65
C GLY A 540 15.96 50.50 -48.51
N ASP A 541 15.04 51.46 -48.54
CA ASP A 541 13.62 51.34 -48.95
C ASP A 541 12.67 50.36 -48.22
N GLY A 542 11.92 50.91 -47.26
CA GLY A 542 10.45 50.97 -47.37
C GLY A 542 9.64 49.66 -47.42
N ALA A 543 9.67 48.83 -46.38
CA ALA A 543 8.49 48.13 -45.84
C ALA A 543 8.86 47.35 -44.56
N THR A 544 8.24 47.70 -43.42
CA THR A 544 8.45 47.01 -42.15
C THR A 544 7.68 45.68 -42.09
N SER A 545 8.39 44.56 -42.20
CA SER A 545 7.99 43.29 -41.58
C SER A 545 9.22 42.69 -40.88
N VAL A 546 9.10 42.44 -39.58
CA VAL A 546 10.18 41.85 -38.77
C VAL A 546 10.06 40.33 -38.91
N GLY A 547 10.82 39.76 -39.84
CA GLY A 547 11.05 38.31 -39.91
C GLY A 547 12.22 37.93 -39.00
N TRP A 548 11.96 37.10 -37.99
CA TRP A 548 13.03 36.44 -37.24
C TRP A 548 13.47 35.19 -38.01
N TRP A 549 14.70 35.17 -38.50
CA TRP A 549 15.34 33.92 -38.91
C TRP A 549 15.91 33.25 -37.67
N VAL A 550 15.28 32.15 -37.25
CA VAL A 550 15.90 31.22 -36.30
C VAL A 550 16.44 30.05 -37.11
N ILE A 551 17.76 29.91 -37.14
CA ILE A 551 18.41 28.69 -37.62
C ILE A 551 18.18 27.62 -36.55
N PHE A 552 17.24 26.70 -36.79
CA PHE A 552 17.04 25.54 -35.94
C PHE A 552 17.92 24.38 -36.40
N ALA A 553 19.03 24.14 -35.70
CA ALA A 553 19.61 22.81 -35.62
C ALA A 553 18.62 21.93 -34.82
N GLY A 554 18.18 20.85 -35.47
CA GLY A 554 16.91 20.20 -35.15
C GLY A 554 16.80 19.58 -33.76
N PHE A 555 15.60 19.71 -33.16
CA PHE A 555 14.98 18.74 -32.27
C PHE A 555 13.45 18.91 -32.32
N LYS A 556 12.74 17.79 -32.16
CA LYS A 556 11.27 17.63 -32.25
C LYS A 556 10.52 18.60 -31.32
N VAL A 557 9.46 19.20 -31.85
CA VAL A 557 8.49 20.01 -31.11
C VAL A 557 7.27 19.16 -30.75
N CYS A 558 6.90 19.15 -29.47
CA CYS A 558 5.54 18.83 -29.01
C CYS A 558 4.74 20.14 -28.99
N VAL A 559 3.60 20.16 -29.66
CA VAL A 559 2.61 21.23 -29.57
C VAL A 559 1.35 20.65 -28.94
N ASP A 560 0.74 21.38 -28.02
CA ASP A 560 -0.59 21.08 -27.51
C ASP A 560 -1.50 22.33 -27.55
N TYR A 561 -2.80 22.05 -27.63
CA TYR A 561 -4.01 22.89 -27.72
C TYR A 561 -4.67 23.20 -29.09
N SER A 562 -5.94 22.75 -29.16
CA SER A 562 -7.00 22.80 -30.19
C SER A 562 -7.75 24.17 -30.27
N PRO A 563 -8.87 24.35 -31.03
CA PRO A 563 -9.54 23.49 -32.04
C PRO A 563 -9.95 24.22 -33.35
N MET A 564 -10.45 23.43 -34.31
CA MET A 564 -11.40 23.73 -35.41
C MET A 564 -10.91 23.49 -36.85
N ILE A 565 -11.86 22.91 -37.60
CA ILE A 565 -11.98 22.76 -39.05
C ILE A 565 -11.26 21.56 -39.69
N VAL A 566 -12.11 20.62 -40.10
CA VAL A 566 -11.88 19.54 -41.05
C VAL A 566 -11.79 20.13 -42.45
N VAL A 567 -10.69 19.87 -43.17
CA VAL A 567 -10.68 19.74 -44.63
C VAL A 567 -9.72 18.61 -45.00
N TRP A 568 -10.25 17.58 -45.64
CA TRP A 568 -9.48 16.54 -46.34
C TRP A 568 -9.05 17.09 -47.71
N LEU A 569 -7.80 16.86 -48.13
CA LEU A 569 -7.46 16.63 -49.54
C LEU A 569 -6.00 16.21 -49.77
N LEU A 570 -5.86 15.33 -50.78
CA LEU A 570 -4.71 14.88 -51.58
C LEU A 570 -3.82 13.70 -51.14
N GLU A 571 -4.08 12.58 -51.81
CA GLU A 571 -3.20 11.92 -52.81
C GLU A 571 -1.68 11.97 -52.62
N VAL A 572 -1.05 10.78 -52.57
CA VAL A 572 0.33 10.60 -53.03
C VAL A 572 0.46 9.30 -53.83
N PHE A 573 1.08 9.49 -54.99
CA PHE A 573 1.45 8.56 -56.05
C PHE A 573 2.41 7.44 -55.62
N PHE A 574 2.29 6.28 -56.29
CA PHE A 574 3.32 5.25 -56.41
C PHE A 574 4.49 5.72 -57.28
N PRO A 575 5.69 5.16 -57.04
CA PRO A 575 6.46 4.65 -58.17
C PRO A 575 6.91 3.20 -57.93
N VAL A 576 6.57 2.33 -58.88
CA VAL A 576 7.18 1.01 -59.07
C VAL A 576 8.01 1.09 -60.34
N PHE A 577 9.33 1.08 -60.18
CA PHE A 577 10.31 0.52 -61.11
C PHE A 577 10.96 -0.63 -60.32
N GLY A 578 11.28 -1.80 -60.81
CA GLY A 578 11.50 -2.32 -62.16
C GLY A 578 12.43 -3.53 -61.97
N ASP A 579 12.22 -4.57 -62.75
CA ASP A 579 12.77 -5.93 -62.67
C ASP A 579 14.29 -6.07 -62.47
N THR A 580 14.73 -7.17 -61.84
CA THR A 580 15.40 -8.29 -62.54
C THR A 580 15.70 -9.46 -61.59
N ALA A 581 15.74 -10.64 -62.22
CA ALA A 581 15.76 -11.98 -61.66
C ALA A 581 17.11 -12.41 -61.05
N ASP A 582 17.08 -13.47 -60.23
CA ASP A 582 17.96 -14.64 -60.35
C ASP A 582 17.52 -15.76 -59.37
N GLY A 583 17.40 -17.00 -59.87
CA GLY A 583 17.42 -18.25 -59.09
C GLY A 583 16.11 -18.99 -58.92
#